data_AF-A0A369CDJ7-F1
#
_entry.id   AF-A0A369CDJ7-F1
#
_cell.length_a   1.000
_cell.length_b   1.000
_cell.length_c   1.000
_cell.angle_alpha   90.00
_cell.angle_beta   90.00
_cell.angle_gamma   90.00
#
_symmetry.space_group_name_H-M   'P 1'
#
loop_
_entity.id
_entity.type
_entity.pdbx_description
1 polymer ?
#
loop_
_entity_poly.entity_id
_entity_poly.type
_entity_poly.pdbx_seq_one_letter_code
_entity_poly.pdbx_strand_id
1 'polypeptide(L)'
;MALGSMKMEIPYVLKKNGMYYAHNSAGYVHRVLMAELYTEEYAKSHASRSDDVQAIPITDLINGPDEVQDYIDRLEVMRDVMRAQGTD
;
A
#
# COMPACT_ATOMS: atom_id res chain seq x y z
N MET A 1 -27.82 -16.36 6.64
CA MET A 1 -26.39 -16.38 7.03
C MET A 1 -25.95 -14.93 7.11
N ALA A 2 -25.61 -14.43 8.30
CA ALA A 2 -25.06 -13.08 8.42
C ALA A 2 -23.66 -13.10 7.79
N LEU A 3 -23.46 -12.28 6.75
CA LEU A 3 -22.11 -11.89 6.33
C LEU A 3 -21.52 -11.18 7.54
N GLY A 4 -20.74 -11.94 8.35
CA GLY A 4 -20.01 -11.37 9.47
C GLY A 4 -19.24 -10.19 8.94
N SER A 5 -19.49 -9.00 9.49
CA SER A 5 -18.82 -7.78 9.10
C SER A 5 -17.32 -8.01 9.17
N MET A 6 -16.68 -8.30 8.02
CA MET A 6 -15.24 -8.21 7.88
C MET A 6 -14.93 -6.75 8.19
N LYS A 7 -14.50 -6.50 9.42
CA LYS A 7 -13.96 -5.20 9.81
C LYS A 7 -12.73 -5.03 8.94
N MET A 8 -12.87 -4.31 7.82
CA MET A 8 -11.75 -4.07 6.93
C MET A 8 -10.71 -3.29 7.73
N GLU A 9 -9.67 -3.99 8.17
CA GLU A 9 -8.54 -3.34 8.80
C GLU A 9 -7.86 -2.48 7.74
N ILE A 10 -7.84 -1.18 7.99
CA ILE A 10 -7.19 -0.23 7.09
C ILE A 10 -5.69 -0.52 7.16
N PRO A 11 -5.05 -0.89 6.04
CA PRO A 11 -3.62 -1.16 6.04
C PRO A 11 -2.82 0.13 6.21
N TYR A 12 -1.64 -0.01 6.80
CA TYR A 12 -0.68 1.07 7.00
C TYR A 12 0.50 0.89 6.06
N VAL A 13 1.13 1.99 5.69
CA VAL A 13 2.44 2.01 5.04
C VAL A 13 3.48 2.60 6.00
N LEU A 14 4.74 2.22 5.79
CA LEU A 14 5.87 2.86 6.45
C LEU A 14 6.50 3.89 5.51
N LYS A 15 6.67 5.13 6.00
CA LYS A 15 7.28 6.25 5.28
C LYS A 15 8.55 6.71 6.00
N LYS A 16 9.64 6.90 5.26
CA LYS A 16 10.93 7.43 5.74
C LYS A 16 11.48 8.41 4.72
N ASN A 17 11.82 9.63 5.15
CA ASN A 17 12.41 10.68 4.30
C ASN A 17 11.65 10.91 2.98
N GLY A 18 10.31 10.94 3.03
CA GLY A 18 9.48 11.16 1.84
C GLY A 18 9.26 9.92 0.95
N MET A 19 9.89 8.79 1.30
CA MET A 19 9.80 7.52 0.59
C MET A 19 9.00 6.49 1.36
N TYR A 20 8.46 5.48 0.69
CA TYR A 20 7.74 4.37 1.31
C TYR A 20 8.56 3.08 1.25
N TYR A 21 8.38 2.20 2.24
CA TYR A 21 9.03 0.89 2.26
C TYR A 21 8.46 0.03 1.13
N ALA A 22 9.33 -0.57 0.31
CA ALA A 22 8.91 -1.44 -0.79
C ALA A 22 8.59 -2.86 -0.29
N HIS A 23 7.74 -3.58 -1.05
CA HIS A 23 7.47 -5.01 -0.81
C HIS A 23 8.77 -5.83 -0.75
N ASN A 24 8.82 -6.81 0.15
CA ASN A 24 9.93 -7.77 0.30
C ASN A 24 11.34 -7.16 0.34
N SER A 25 11.52 -6.08 1.11
CA SER A 25 12.85 -5.49 1.36
C SER A 25 13.55 -4.94 0.11
N ALA A 26 12.82 -4.62 -0.96
CA ALA A 26 13.35 -4.01 -2.18
C ALA A 26 13.79 -2.53 -2.01
N GLY A 27 14.11 -2.12 -0.79
CA GLY A 27 14.47 -0.75 -0.44
C GLY A 27 13.26 0.17 -0.29
N TYR A 28 13.29 1.31 -0.98
CA TYR A 28 12.31 2.37 -0.86
C TYR A 28 11.71 2.76 -2.22
N VAL A 29 10.43 3.12 -2.24
CA VAL A 29 9.70 3.60 -3.42
C VAL A 29 9.14 5.00 -3.19
N HIS A 30 9.10 5.82 -4.24
CA HIS A 30 8.55 7.17 -4.17
C HIS A 30 7.01 7.20 -4.15
N ARG A 31 6.37 6.14 -4.64
CA ARG A 31 4.91 6.08 -4.83
C ARG A 31 4.29 5.17 -3.78
N VAL A 32 3.27 5.66 -3.06
CA VAL A 32 2.54 4.89 -2.04
C VAL A 32 1.94 3.61 -2.61
N LEU A 33 1.52 3.63 -3.88
CA LEU A 33 0.91 2.49 -4.58
C LEU A 33 1.86 1.31 -4.80
N MET A 34 3.17 1.51 -4.62
CA MET A 34 4.19 0.46 -4.70
C MET A 34 4.73 0.07 -3.32
N ALA A 35 4.19 0.67 -2.27
CA ALA A 35 4.62 0.44 -0.90
C ALA A 35 4.09 -0.90 -0.39
N GLU A 36 4.82 -1.45 0.58
CA GLU A 36 4.32 -2.58 1.35
C GLU A 36 3.20 -2.15 2.29
N LEU A 37 2.20 -3.03 2.39
CA LEU A 37 1.08 -2.85 3.31
C LEU A 37 1.30 -3.67 4.58
N TYR A 38 1.13 -3.01 5.71
CA TYR A 38 1.31 -3.58 7.04
C TYR A 38 0.03 -3.48 7.86
N THR A 39 -0.09 -4.35 8.86
CA THR A 39 -1.08 -4.16 9.92
C THR A 39 -0.73 -2.91 10.73
N GLU A 40 -1.75 -2.30 11.34
CA GLU A 40 -1.57 -1.14 12.22
C GLU A 40 -0.56 -1.43 13.34
N GLU A 41 -0.69 -2.58 14.00
CA GLU A 41 0.18 -2.99 15.11
C GLU A 41 1.64 -3.08 14.65
N TYR A 42 1.91 -3.75 13.54
CA TYR A 42 3.27 -3.89 13.03
C TYR A 42 3.85 -2.53 12.65
N ALA A 43 3.10 -1.73 11.89
CA ALA A 43 3.58 -0.45 11.40
C ALA A 43 3.92 0.50 12.56
N LYS A 44 3.04 0.61 13.56
CA LYS A 44 3.26 1.46 14.74
C LYS A 44 4.41 0.95 15.61
N SER A 45 4.50 -0.37 15.80
CA SER A 45 5.61 -1.00 16.55
C SER A 45 6.96 -0.84 15.84
N HIS A 46 6.98 -0.78 14.51
CA HIS A 46 8.19 -0.52 13.74
C HIS A 46 8.58 0.97 13.80
N ALA A 47 7.64 1.86 13.56
CA ALA A 47 7.85 3.31 13.58
C ALA A 47 8.32 3.81 14.95
N SER A 48 7.85 3.22 16.06
CA SER A 48 8.29 3.61 17.41
C SER A 48 9.76 3.31 17.71
N ARG A 49 10.45 2.54 16.86
CA ARG A 49 11.88 2.21 17.01
C ARG A 49 12.81 3.20 16.32
N SER A 50 12.28 4.13 15.50
CA SER A 50 13.07 5.07 14.73
C SER A 50 12.32 6.37 14.50
N ASP A 51 12.89 7.50 14.93
CA ASP A 51 12.26 8.83 14.83
C ASP A 51 12.03 9.30 13.37
N ASP A 52 12.71 8.68 12.41
CA ASP A 52 12.63 9.02 10.98
C ASP A 52 11.65 8.15 10.19
N VAL A 53 10.95 7.22 10.86
CA VAL A 53 9.94 6.35 10.24
C VAL A 53 8.54 6.70 10.75
N GLN A 54 7.61 6.85 9.82
CA GLN A 54 6.20 7.14 10.10
C GLN A 54 5.33 5.96 9.65
N ALA A 55 4.40 5.55 10.52
CA ALA A 55 3.32 4.64 10.16
C ALA A 55 2.10 5.47 9.76
N ILE A 56 1.63 5.31 8.52
CA ILE A 56 0.54 6.12 7.97
C ILE A 56 -0.54 5.18 7.44
N PRO A 57 -1.81 5.32 7.86
CA PRO A 57 -2.89 4.55 7.26
C PRO A 57 -3.04 4.95 5.80
N ILE A 58 -3.26 3.98 4.91
CA ILE A 58 -3.29 4.24 3.47
C ILE A 58 -4.37 5.26 3.07
N THR A 59 -5.46 5.33 3.84
CA THR A 59 -6.57 6.27 3.65
C THR A 59 -6.16 7.72 3.81
N ASP A 60 -5.10 8.03 4.57
CA ASP A 60 -4.61 9.39 4.74
C ASP A 60 -3.71 9.83 3.57
N LEU A 61 -3.26 8.87 2.76
CA LEU A 61 -2.36 9.09 1.62
C LEU A 61 -3.05 9.09 0.28
N ILE A 62 -4.20 8.43 0.18
CA ILE A 62 -5.03 8.41 -1.02
C ILE A 62 -6.18 9.39 -0.75
N ASN A 63 -5.96 10.66 -1.09
CA ASN A 63 -6.88 11.74 -0.81
C ASN A 63 -7.73 12.04 -2.04
N GLY A 64 -8.69 11.17 -2.30
CA GLY A 64 -9.80 11.45 -3.22
C GLY A 64 -9.98 10.42 -4.33
N PRO A 65 -11.17 10.43 -4.96
CA PRO A 65 -11.54 9.46 -6.00
C PRO A 65 -10.60 9.48 -7.20
N ASP A 66 -9.95 10.60 -7.51
CA ASP A 66 -9.04 10.73 -8.65
C ASP A 66 -7.75 9.91 -8.43
N GLU A 67 -7.17 9.94 -7.22
CA GLU A 67 -5.98 9.14 -6.88
C GLU A 67 -6.30 7.64 -6.78
N VAL A 68 -7.54 7.30 -6.38
CA VAL A 68 -8.06 5.92 -6.42
C VAL A 68 -8.25 5.46 -7.86
N GLN A 69 -8.78 6.31 -8.74
CA GLN A 69 -9.01 5.99 -10.14
C GLN A 69 -7.69 5.75 -10.88
N ASP A 70 -6.69 6.61 -10.66
CA ASP A 70 -5.32 6.42 -11.19
C ASP A 70 -4.72 5.07 -10.76
N TYR A 71 -5.02 4.62 -9.54
CA TYR A 71 -4.61 3.31 -9.06
C TYR A 71 -5.34 2.17 -9.77
N ILE A 72 -6.67 2.27 -9.91
CA ILE A 72 -7.50 1.28 -10.62
C ILE A 72 -7.02 1.14 -12.06
N ASP A 73 -6.90 2.24 -12.80
CA ASP A 73 -6.51 2.24 -14.21
C ASP A 73 -5.15 1.55 -14.42
N ARG A 74 -4.21 1.75 -13.48
CA ARG A 74 -2.90 1.11 -13.54
C ARG A 74 -2.94 -0.39 -13.22
N LEU A 75 -3.78 -0.81 -12.28
CA LEU A 75 -4.00 -2.23 -12.00
C LEU A 75 -4.59 -2.94 -13.23
N GLU A 76 -5.46 -2.27 -13.98
CA GLU A 76 -6.00 -2.80 -15.23
C GLU A 76 -4.91 -2.99 -16.29
N VAL A 77 -4.06 -1.98 -16.49
CA VAL A 77 -2.91 -2.09 -17.41
C VAL A 77 -1.98 -3.24 -17.01
N MET A 78 -1.67 -3.38 -15.72
CA MET A 78 -0.77 -4.43 -15.25
C MET A 78 -1.38 -5.83 -15.41
N ARG A 79 -2.68 -5.97 -15.12
CA ARG A 79 -3.46 -7.19 -15.39
C ARG A 79 -3.40 -7.56 -16.87
N ASP A 80 -3.56 -6.60 -17.76
CA ASP A 80 -3.59 -6.84 -19.20
C ASP A 80 -2.21 -7.26 -19.73
N VAL A 81 -1.13 -6.65 -19.23
CA VAL A 81 0.25 -7.08 -19.51
C VAL A 81 0.49 -8.52 -19.03
N MET A 82 0.07 -8.85 -17.80
CA MET A 82 0.23 -10.21 -17.26
C MET A 82 -0.56 -11.25 -18.07
N ARG A 83 -1.76 -10.91 -18.55
CA ARG A 83 -2.55 -11.77 -19.43
C ARG A 83 -1.89 -11.97 -20.78
N ALA A 84 -1.34 -10.91 -21.38
CA ALA A 84 -0.62 -10.98 -22.64
C ALA A 84 0.66 -11.83 -22.54
N GLN A 85 1.28 -11.91 -21.37
CA GLN A 85 2.47 -12.75 -21.12
C GLN A 85 2.13 -14.21 -20.77
N GLY A 86 0.89 -14.52 -20.39
CA GLY A 86 0.42 -15.88 -20.09
C GLY A 86 -0.19 -16.61 -21.28
N THR A 87 -0.06 -16.06 -22.49
CA THR A 87 -0.48 -16.70 -23.75
C THR A 87 0.76 -17.12 -24.54
N ASP A 88 1.44 -18.15 -24.04
CA ASP A 88 2.43 -18.96 -24.76
C ASP A 88 2.31 -20.41 -24.28
#